data_AF-A0A7S1E6A5-F1
#
_entry.id   AF-A0A7S1E6A5-F1
#
_cell.length_a   1.000
_cell.length_b   1.000
_cell.length_c   1.000
_cell.angle_alpha   90.00
_cell.angle_beta   90.00
_cell.angle_gamma   90.00
#
_symmetry.space_group_name_H-M   'P 1'
#
loop_
_entity.id
_entity.type
_entity.pdbx_description
1 polymer ?
#
loop_
_entity_poly.entity_id
_entity_poly.type
_entity_poly.pdbx_seq_one_letter_code
_entity_poly.pdbx_strand_id
1 'polypeptide(L)'
;ASQYHIQQSGKLYESTSDGYDVVKVDLAYGRDYPIYIGAGYSDEEASKILKSHVKGKQVLLVTNDKISPMYLKKYESILKEGGDKVVETCVLPDGEDCKTM
;
A
#
# COMPACT_ATOMS: atom_id res chain seq x y z
N ALA A 1 14.40 -8.68 -19.65
CA ALA A 1 13.96 -10.09 -19.60
C ALA A 1 12.43 -10.10 -19.64
N SER A 2 11.86 -11.02 -20.40
CA SER A 2 10.57 -10.93 -21.09
C SER A 2 9.33 -10.65 -20.20
N GLN A 3 8.54 -9.66 -20.59
CA GLN A 3 7.15 -9.49 -20.13
C GLN A 3 6.26 -10.54 -20.82
N TYR A 4 5.60 -11.39 -20.06
CA TYR A 4 4.54 -12.26 -20.58
C TYR A 4 3.18 -11.61 -20.32
N HIS A 5 2.41 -11.37 -21.39
CA HIS A 5 1.03 -10.92 -21.31
C HIS A 5 0.13 -12.16 -21.31
N ILE A 6 -0.46 -12.51 -20.16
CA ILE A 6 -1.43 -13.60 -20.08
C ILE A 6 -2.83 -12.97 -20.17
N GLN A 7 -3.49 -13.14 -21.32
CA GLN A 7 -4.89 -12.75 -21.51
C GLN A 7 -5.80 -13.93 -21.14
N GLN A 8 -6.45 -13.86 -19.97
CA GLN A 8 -7.70 -14.58 -19.74
C GLN A 8 -8.71 -13.62 -19.10
N SER A 9 -9.86 -13.44 -19.76
CA SER A 9 -11.01 -12.66 -19.27
C SER A 9 -10.81 -11.13 -19.12
N GLY A 10 -10.20 -10.47 -20.12
CA GLY A 10 -10.24 -9.00 -20.26
C GLY A 10 -9.52 -8.19 -19.17
N LYS A 11 -8.80 -8.84 -18.25
CA LYS A 11 -7.93 -8.19 -17.26
C LYS A 11 -6.47 -8.35 -17.65
N LEU A 12 -5.72 -7.24 -17.64
CA LEU A 12 -4.27 -7.22 -17.85
C LEU A 12 -3.58 -7.60 -16.54
N TYR A 13 -2.99 -8.79 -16.49
CA TYR A 13 -2.12 -9.22 -15.40
C TYR A 13 -0.66 -9.06 -15.86
N GLU A 14 0.11 -8.23 -15.15
CA GLU A 14 1.57 -8.19 -15.27
C GLU A 14 2.14 -9.02 -14.13
N SER A 15 2.56 -10.26 -14.40
CA SER A 15 3.36 -11.01 -13.42
C SER A 15 4.78 -10.46 -13.44
N THR A 16 5.24 -9.98 -12.29
CA THR A 16 6.62 -9.52 -12.11
C THR A 16 7.43 -10.63 -11.43
N SER A 17 8.73 -10.73 -11.73
CA SER A 17 9.64 -11.66 -11.04
C SER A 17 9.83 -11.34 -9.55
N ASP A 18 9.17 -10.30 -9.04
CA ASP A 18 9.39 -9.69 -7.73
C ASP A 18 8.52 -10.32 -6.61
N GLY A 19 7.95 -11.51 -6.84
CA GLY A 19 7.21 -12.25 -5.81
C GLY A 19 5.82 -11.69 -5.45
N TYR A 20 5.33 -10.71 -6.21
CA TYR A 20 3.96 -10.18 -6.08
C TYR A 20 3.32 -9.92 -7.45
N ASP A 21 2.00 -10.02 -7.47
CA ASP A 21 1.14 -9.67 -8.60
C ASP A 21 0.70 -8.20 -8.48
N VAL A 22 0.46 -7.56 -9.63
CA VAL A 22 -0.10 -6.21 -9.69
C VAL A 22 -1.39 -6.20 -10.51
N VAL A 23 -2.47 -5.76 -9.88
CA VAL A 23 -3.75 -5.50 -10.55
C VAL A 23 -3.87 -4.01 -10.82
N LYS A 24 -3.96 -3.62 -12.08
CA LYS A 24 -4.24 -2.23 -12.48
C LYS A 24 -5.75 -2.01 -12.48
N VAL A 25 -6.21 -1.11 -11.63
CA VAL A 25 -7.63 -0.72 -11.55
C VAL A 25 -7.81 0.58 -12.33
N ASP A 26 -8.67 0.53 -13.35
CA ASP A 26 -9.13 1.69 -14.11
C ASP A 26 -10.42 2.22 -13.47
N LEU A 27 -10.42 3.49 -13.07
CA LEU A 27 -11.59 4.16 -12.51
C LEU A 27 -11.96 5.40 -13.30
N ALA A 28 -13.27 5.67 -13.31
CA ALA A 28 -13.80 6.90 -13.87
C ALA A 28 -13.10 8.15 -13.30
N TYR A 29 -12.94 9.13 -14.19
CA TYR A 29 -12.30 10.43 -13.94
C TYR A 29 -10.79 10.34 -13.68
N GLY A 30 -10.10 9.36 -14.29
CA GLY A 30 -8.64 9.28 -14.30
C GLY A 30 -8.03 8.93 -12.94
N ARG A 31 -8.73 8.12 -12.14
CA ARG A 31 -8.32 7.73 -10.78
C ARG A 31 -7.78 6.31 -10.76
N ASP A 32 -6.89 6.02 -11.70
CA ASP A 32 -6.33 4.70 -11.87
C ASP A 32 -5.29 4.43 -10.76
N TYR A 33 -5.29 3.22 -10.21
CA TYR A 33 -4.32 2.85 -9.18
C TYR A 33 -3.94 1.37 -9.24
N PRO A 34 -2.70 1.02 -8.85
CA PRO A 34 -2.26 -0.36 -8.73
C PRO A 34 -2.67 -0.96 -7.38
N ILE A 35 -3.05 -2.24 -7.39
CA ILE A 35 -3.15 -3.09 -6.20
C ILE A 35 -2.00 -4.10 -6.26
N TYR A 36 -1.11 -4.05 -5.27
CA TYR A 36 0.00 -4.99 -5.10
C TYR A 36 -0.45 -6.16 -4.21
N ILE A 37 -0.32 -7.39 -4.69
CA ILE A 37 -0.76 -8.61 -3.99
C ILE A 37 0.39 -9.60 -3.92
N GLY A 38 0.89 -9.85 -2.71
CA GLY A 38 2.03 -10.72 -2.49
C GLY A 38 2.14 -11.11 -1.03
N ALA A 39 2.97 -12.11 -0.75
CA ALA A 39 3.24 -12.57 0.60
C ALA A 39 4.71 -12.33 0.94
N GLY A 40 4.99 -11.96 2.19
CA GLY A 40 6.37 -11.86 2.68
C GLY A 40 7.18 -10.71 2.08
N TYR A 41 6.54 -9.59 1.72
CA TYR A 41 7.25 -8.37 1.34
C TYR A 41 8.36 -8.03 2.33
N SER A 42 9.56 -7.80 1.82
CA SER A 42 10.62 -7.15 2.59
C SER A 42 10.22 -5.71 2.92
N ASP A 43 10.83 -5.16 3.97
CA ASP A 43 10.53 -3.80 4.40
C ASP A 43 11.02 -2.78 3.36
N GLU A 44 12.11 -3.09 2.65
CA GLU A 44 12.66 -2.32 1.53
C GLU A 44 11.71 -2.28 0.32
N GLU A 45 11.12 -3.43 -0.04
CA GLU A 45 10.12 -3.50 -1.12
C GLU A 45 8.88 -2.68 -0.78
N ALA A 46 8.36 -2.86 0.45
CA ALA A 46 7.22 -2.10 0.94
C ALA A 46 7.50 -0.59 0.96
N SER A 47 8.71 -0.19 1.39
CA SER A 47 9.19 1.21 1.39
C SER A 47 9.17 1.81 -0.01
N LYS A 48 9.77 1.13 -0.98
CA LYS A 48 9.82 1.57 -2.37
C LYS A 48 8.42 1.71 -2.97
N ILE A 49 7.54 0.73 -2.75
CA ILE A 49 6.16 0.76 -3.25
C ILE A 49 5.40 1.94 -2.65
N LEU A 50 5.36 2.05 -1.32
CA LEU A 50 4.60 3.09 -0.63
C LEU A 50 5.08 4.50 -1.00
N LYS A 51 6.40 4.74 -1.00
CA LYS A 51 6.97 6.07 -1.30
C LYS A 51 6.76 6.48 -2.75
N SER A 52 6.64 5.52 -3.68
CA SER A 52 6.32 5.84 -5.09
C SER A 52 4.94 6.46 -5.26
N HIS A 53 3.99 6.16 -4.37
CA HIS A 53 2.62 6.66 -4.40
C HIS A 53 2.38 7.87 -3.49
N VAL A 54 3.27 8.12 -2.52
CA VAL A 54 3.15 9.24 -1.57
C VAL A 54 4.10 10.38 -1.96
N LYS A 55 3.60 11.29 -2.80
CA LYS A 55 4.35 12.47 -3.27
C LYS A 55 4.51 13.55 -2.19
N GLY A 56 3.56 13.63 -1.25
CA GLY A 56 3.60 14.58 -0.14
C GLY A 56 4.71 14.26 0.86
N LYS A 57 5.10 15.27 1.67
CA LYS A 57 6.06 15.10 2.77
C LYS A 57 5.39 14.70 4.09
N GLN A 58 4.10 14.96 4.24
CA GLN A 58 3.35 14.66 5.45
C GLN A 58 2.43 13.46 5.20
N VAL A 59 2.45 12.51 6.12
CA VAL A 59 1.64 11.29 6.06
C VAL A 59 0.94 11.11 7.39
N LEU A 60 -0.36 10.82 7.35
CA LEU A 60 -1.12 10.40 8.52
C LEU A 60 -1.44 8.91 8.37
N LEU A 61 -0.90 8.08 9.26
CA LEU A 61 -1.28 6.67 9.37
C LEU A 61 -2.53 6.55 10.23
N VAL A 62 -3.63 6.12 9.64
CA VAL A 62 -4.89 5.84 10.35
C VAL A 62 -5.07 4.34 10.46
N THR A 63 -5.27 3.85 11.69
CA THR A 63 -5.51 2.43 11.97
C THR A 63 -6.43 2.31 13.19
N ASN A 64 -6.84 1.09 13.53
CA ASN A 64 -7.61 0.84 14.74
C ASN A 64 -6.76 0.24 15.88
N ASP A 65 -7.31 0.20 17.08
CA ASP A 65 -6.64 -0.28 18.30
C ASP A 65 -6.30 -1.79 18.28
N LYS A 66 -6.98 -2.61 17.48
CA LYS A 66 -6.65 -4.04 17.29
C LYS A 66 -5.50 -4.28 16.33
N ILE A 67 -5.41 -3.51 15.26
CA ILE A 67 -4.40 -3.67 14.20
C ILE A 67 -3.13 -2.89 14.53
N SER A 68 -3.25 -1.77 15.26
CA SER A 68 -2.12 -0.92 15.64
C SER A 68 -0.93 -1.69 16.27
N PRO A 69 -1.13 -2.56 17.29
CA PRO A 69 -0.01 -3.26 17.94
C PRO A 69 0.76 -4.20 17.01
N MET A 70 0.13 -4.66 15.93
CA MET A 70 0.73 -5.62 14.99
C MET A 70 1.55 -4.93 13.90
N TYR A 71 1.08 -3.78 13.40
CA TYR A 71 1.62 -3.23 12.15
C TYR A 71 1.99 -1.75 12.18
N LEU A 72 1.46 -0.94 13.11
CA LEU A 72 1.65 0.51 13.07
C LEU A 72 3.12 0.90 13.08
N LYS A 73 3.87 0.37 14.06
CA LYS A 73 5.31 0.67 14.22
C LYS A 73 6.12 0.25 13.00
N LYS A 74 5.75 -0.86 12.34
CA LYS A 74 6.40 -1.35 11.14
C LYS A 74 6.24 -0.33 10.01
N TYR A 75 5.01 0.03 9.66
CA TYR A 75 4.74 0.96 8.55
C TYR A 75 5.20 2.40 8.83
N GLU A 76 5.15 2.83 10.08
CA GLU A 76 5.74 4.10 10.49
C GLU A 76 7.25 4.13 10.21
N SER A 77 7.97 3.06 10.56
CA SER A 77 9.41 2.94 10.32
C SER A 77 9.74 2.93 8.83
N ILE A 78 9.00 2.14 8.04
CA ILE A 78 9.13 2.06 6.58
C ILE A 78 8.96 3.43 5.91
N LEU A 79 7.95 4.19 6.33
CA LEU A 79 7.68 5.51 5.75
C LEU A 79 8.69 6.58 6.19
N LYS A 80 9.19 6.50 7.43
CA LYS A 80 10.22 7.42 7.96
C LYS A 80 11.62 7.10 7.44
N GLU A 81 11.88 5.91 6.94
CA GLU A 81 13.17 5.52 6.38
C GLU A 81 13.62 6.52 5.30
N GLY A 82 14.87 6.96 5.34
CA GLY A 82 15.40 7.99 4.44
C GLY A 82 15.09 9.44 4.85
N GLY A 83 14.20 9.65 5.83
CA GLY A 83 14.01 10.93 6.52
C GLY A 83 13.29 12.02 5.71
N ASP A 84 12.67 11.70 4.58
CA ASP A 84 11.97 12.65 3.72
C ASP A 84 10.48 12.86 4.09
N LYS A 85 9.93 11.97 4.93
CA LYS A 85 8.54 12.01 5.40
C LYS A 85 8.42 12.36 6.87
N VAL A 86 7.47 13.24 7.18
CA VAL A 86 6.92 13.44 8.53
C VAL A 86 5.68 12.58 8.65
N VAL A 87 5.71 11.62 9.58
CA VAL A 87 4.63 10.63 9.76
C VAL A 87 4.01 10.83 11.13
N GLU A 88 2.70 11.13 11.12
CA GLU A 88 1.82 11.18 12.28
C GLU A 88 0.91 9.95 12.31
N THR A 89 0.33 9.65 13.47
CA THR A 89 -0.55 8.47 13.63
C THR A 89 -1.88 8.86 14.28
N CYS A 90 -2.95 8.19 13.88
CA CYS A 90 -4.28 8.27 14.48
C CYS A 90 -4.81 6.86 14.69
N VAL A 91 -5.00 6.47 15.96
CA VAL A 91 -5.53 5.15 16.34
C VAL A 91 -6.96 5.33 16.83
N LEU A 92 -7.89 4.66 16.16
CA LEU A 92 -9.32 4.71 16.45
C LEU A 92 -9.79 3.40 17.13
N PRO A 93 -10.92 3.40 17.86
CA PRO A 93 -11.51 2.16 18.35
C PRO A 93 -11.90 1.23 17.19
N ASP A 94 -11.72 -0.08 17.34
CA ASP A 94 -12.21 -1.08 16.38
C ASP A 94 -13.73 -1.27 16.45
N GLY A 95 -14.38 -1.36 15.29
CA GLY A 95 -15.81 -1.64 15.14
C GLY A 95 -16.47 -0.80 14.04
N GLU A 96 -17.44 -1.37 13.31
CA GLU A 96 -18.18 -0.62 12.27
C GLU A 96 -19.06 0.48 12.90
N ASP A 97 -19.53 0.27 14.14
CA ASP A 97 -20.31 1.28 14.89
C ASP A 97 -19.51 2.56 15.15
N CYS A 98 -18.17 2.49 15.10
CA CYS A 98 -17.28 3.63 15.28
C CYS A 98 -17.06 4.44 14.00
N LYS A 99 -17.64 4.02 12.87
CA LYS A 99 -17.54 4.70 11.58
C LYS A 99 -18.61 5.80 11.47
N THR A 100 -18.46 6.80 12.32
CA THR A 100 -19.35 7.96 12.41
C THR A 100 -18.67 9.22 11.83
N MET A 101 -19.47 10.27 11.59
CA MET A 101 -19.03 11.56 11.07
C MET A 101 -18.66 12.55 12.18
#